data_AF-A0A166ZX51-F1
#
_entry.id   AF-A0A166ZX51-F1
#
_cell.length_a   1.000
_cell.length_b   1.000
_cell.length_c   1.000
_cell.angle_alpha   90.00
_cell.angle_beta   90.00
_cell.angle_gamma   90.00
#
_symmetry.space_group_name_H-M   'P 1'
#
loop_
_entity.id
_entity.type
_entity.pdbx_description
1 polymer ?
#
loop_
_entity_poly.entity_id
_entity_poly.type
_entity_poly.pdbx_seq_one_letter_code
_entity_poly.pdbx_strand_id
1 'polypeptide(L)'
;MIFEQYVSNAQSKFETAINEQGKAPHKATSQSEHYYTMTVKEIFAGNEPNVISGVDGISRSNASKSLLEFLTRKGRLLLAGMYEYADQSDIDFKYIQSLASVLGDYRKHNDGKLINNFNNGHFDEHGHQLRVGFTEKNQATIDSLLSGNALSSSNLDQRFVSFIRTLA
;
A
#
# COMPACT_ATOMS: atom_id res chain seq x y z
N MET A 1 -18.19 -21.87 9.40
CA MET A 1 -18.28 -21.04 10.62
C MET A 1 -16.95 -20.40 11.04
N ILE A 2 -15.80 -21.10 10.99
CA ILE A 2 -14.51 -20.58 11.48
C ILE A 2 -13.89 -19.48 10.57
N PHE A 3 -14.14 -19.56 9.26
CA PHE A 3 -13.56 -18.65 8.26
C PHE A 3 -14.16 -17.23 8.30
N GLU A 4 -15.48 -17.12 8.45
CA GLU A 4 -16.20 -15.85 8.61
C GLU A 4 -15.71 -15.08 9.85
N GLN A 5 -15.48 -15.79 10.95
CA GLN A 5 -15.00 -15.22 12.19
C GLN A 5 -13.53 -14.78 12.09
N TYR A 6 -12.73 -15.44 11.26
CA TYR A 6 -11.35 -15.04 10.96
C TYR A 6 -11.30 -13.74 10.16
N VAL A 7 -12.11 -13.62 9.10
CA VAL A 7 -12.20 -12.40 8.29
C VAL A 7 -12.74 -11.23 9.12
N SER A 8 -13.78 -11.47 9.91
CA SER A 8 -14.36 -10.45 10.78
C SER A 8 -13.38 -9.99 11.88
N ASN A 9 -12.60 -10.90 12.47
CA ASN A 9 -11.54 -10.54 13.41
C ASN A 9 -10.39 -9.77 12.75
N ALA A 10 -9.96 -10.18 11.55
CA ALA A 10 -8.91 -9.49 10.81
C ALA A 10 -9.33 -8.07 10.43
N GLN A 11 -10.59 -7.91 10.02
CA GLN A 11 -11.17 -6.61 9.71
C GLN A 11 -11.28 -5.74 10.96
N SER A 12 -11.86 -6.24 12.04
CA SER A 12 -11.98 -5.49 13.30
C SER A 12 -10.62 -5.06 13.87
N LYS A 13 -9.61 -5.93 13.81
CA LYS A 13 -8.23 -5.61 14.24
C LYS A 13 -7.58 -4.56 13.35
N PHE A 14 -7.76 -4.65 12.04
CA PHE A 14 -7.28 -3.65 11.10
C PHE A 14 -7.95 -2.29 11.35
N GLU A 15 -9.27 -2.26 11.50
CA GLU A 15 -10.03 -1.03 11.79
C GLU A 15 -9.61 -0.39 13.13
N THR A 16 -9.27 -1.20 14.13
CA THR A 16 -8.78 -0.74 15.43
C THR A 16 -7.37 -0.14 15.31
N ALA A 17 -6.44 -0.85 14.66
CA ALA A 17 -5.05 -0.38 14.49
C ALA A 17 -4.97 0.95 13.74
N ILE A 18 -5.83 1.13 12.74
CA ILE A 18 -5.89 2.36 11.95
C ILE A 18 -6.50 3.52 12.75
N ASN A 19 -7.55 3.26 13.54
CA ASN A 19 -8.17 4.28 14.39
C ASN A 19 -7.31 4.69 15.60
N GLU A 20 -6.50 3.78 16.14
CA GLU A 20 -5.58 4.06 17.25
C GLU A 20 -4.37 4.90 16.80
N GLN A 21 -3.85 4.66 15.59
CA GLN A 21 -2.80 5.51 15.00
C GLN A 21 -3.25 6.95 14.71
N GLY A 22 -4.57 7.19 14.60
CA GLY A 22 -5.14 8.53 14.40
C GLY A 22 -5.33 9.36 15.69
N LYS A 23 -5.24 8.74 16.88
CA LYS A 23 -5.58 9.40 18.17
C LYS A 23 -4.42 9.66 19.12
N ALA A 24 -3.26 9.05 18.94
CA ALA A 24 -2.13 9.26 19.85
C ALA A 24 -1.16 10.35 19.33
N PRO A 25 -0.82 11.37 20.12
CA PRO A 25 0.37 12.17 19.83
C PRO A 25 1.56 11.20 19.87
N HIS A 26 2.32 11.13 18.77
CA HIS A 26 3.50 10.27 18.65
C HIS A 26 4.47 10.51 19.81
N LYS A 27 4.35 9.69 20.86
CA LYS A 27 5.37 9.54 21.87
C LYS A 27 6.33 8.51 21.31
N ALA A 28 7.47 8.97 20.80
CA ALA A 28 8.56 8.12 20.34
C ALA A 28 8.87 7.08 21.42
N THR A 29 8.49 5.84 21.16
CA THR A 29 8.70 4.69 22.04
C THR A 29 9.54 3.69 21.24
N SER A 30 10.44 2.94 21.90
CA SER A 30 11.39 2.03 21.25
C SER A 30 10.78 1.04 20.24
N GLN A 31 9.49 0.76 20.36
CA GLN A 31 8.70 -0.05 19.43
C GLN A 31 8.52 0.61 18.05
N SER A 32 8.20 1.90 17.99
CA SER A 32 8.10 2.64 16.72
C SER A 32 9.45 2.72 16.00
N GLU A 33 10.55 2.88 16.75
CA GLU A 33 11.91 2.86 16.22
C GLU A 33 12.32 1.47 15.73
N HIS A 34 11.89 0.41 16.43
CA HIS A 34 12.11 -0.98 16.02
C HIS A 34 11.49 -1.28 14.64
N TYR A 35 10.20 -0.98 14.45
CA TYR A 35 9.54 -1.27 13.18
C TYR A 35 9.96 -0.34 12.04
N TYR A 36 10.38 0.90 12.36
CA TYR A 36 11.04 1.75 11.36
C TYR A 36 12.38 1.16 10.92
N THR A 37 13.20 0.68 11.86
CA THR A 37 14.46 -0.01 11.56
C THR A 37 14.23 -1.27 10.75
N MET A 38 13.19 -2.05 11.07
CA MET A 38 12.78 -3.22 10.27
C MET A 38 12.42 -2.81 8.84
N THR A 39 11.66 -1.72 8.67
CA THR A 39 11.34 -1.18 7.35
C THR A 39 12.60 -0.83 6.58
N VAL A 40 13.57 -0.17 7.21
CA VAL A 40 14.84 0.18 6.57
C VAL A 40 15.63 -1.06 6.15
N LYS A 41 15.66 -2.09 7.01
CA LYS A 41 16.33 -3.35 6.73
C LYS A 41 15.67 -4.13 5.58
N GLU A 42 14.36 -4.33 5.65
CA GLU A 42 13.62 -5.21 4.76
C GLU A 42 13.26 -4.55 3.41
N ILE A 43 12.98 -3.25 3.39
CA ILE A 43 12.61 -2.51 2.17
C ILE A 43 13.84 -1.91 1.49
N PHE A 44 14.78 -1.35 2.26
CA PHE A 44 15.92 -0.59 1.72
C PHE A 44 17.27 -1.31 1.89
N ALA A 45 17.26 -2.61 2.21
CA ALA A 45 18.46 -3.40 2.45
C ALA A 45 19.42 -2.76 3.49
N GLY A 46 18.86 -2.05 4.47
CA GLY A 46 19.60 -1.37 5.53
C GLY A 46 20.09 0.05 5.20
N ASN A 47 19.92 0.53 3.96
CA ASN A 47 20.34 1.87 3.57
C ASN A 47 19.17 2.70 3.02
N GLU A 48 18.57 3.52 3.87
CA GLU A 48 17.43 4.34 3.50
C GLU A 48 17.83 5.46 2.51
N PRO A 49 17.29 5.46 1.27
CA PRO A 49 17.66 6.47 0.29
C PRO A 49 16.93 7.80 0.54
N ASN A 50 17.50 8.89 0.01
CA ASN A 50 16.79 10.17 -0.05
C ASN A 50 15.49 10.02 -0.85
N VAL A 51 14.44 10.74 -0.42
CA VAL A 51 13.15 10.73 -1.13
C VAL A 51 13.29 11.50 -2.44
N ILE A 52 12.88 10.87 -3.54
CA ILE A 52 12.76 11.50 -4.85
C ILE A 52 11.31 11.92 -5.07
N SER A 53 11.11 13.14 -5.57
CA SER A 53 9.79 13.61 -5.95
C SER A 53 9.37 12.99 -7.28
N GLY A 54 8.18 12.40 -7.31
CA GLY A 54 7.56 11.86 -8.53
C GLY A 54 6.51 12.76 -9.16
N VAL A 55 6.38 14.01 -8.71
CA VAL A 55 5.34 14.95 -9.16
C VAL A 55 5.39 15.25 -10.67
N ASP A 56 6.59 15.23 -11.25
CA ASP A 56 6.79 15.42 -12.69
C ASP A 56 6.70 14.10 -13.47
N GLY A 57 6.51 12.99 -12.76
CA GLY A 57 6.48 11.65 -13.33
C GLY A 57 7.87 11.11 -13.70
N ILE A 58 7.86 10.07 -14.53
CA ILE A 58 9.10 9.49 -15.07
C ILE A 58 9.71 10.44 -16.09
N SER A 59 11.01 10.68 -15.90
CA SER A 59 11.86 11.47 -16.78
C SER A 59 13.20 10.77 -16.98
N ARG A 60 14.00 11.25 -17.93
CA ARG A 60 15.31 10.66 -18.24
C ARG A 60 16.25 10.63 -17.03
N SER A 61 16.15 11.60 -16.11
CA SER A 61 17.01 11.70 -14.93
C SER A 61 16.60 10.75 -13.80
N ASN A 62 15.36 10.27 -13.77
CA ASN A 62 14.83 9.44 -12.69
C ASN A 62 14.34 8.05 -13.14
N ALA A 63 14.38 7.73 -14.44
CA ALA A 63 13.89 6.46 -14.98
C ALA A 63 14.58 5.24 -14.36
N SER A 64 15.90 5.31 -14.15
CA SER A 64 16.71 4.24 -13.55
C SER A 64 16.64 4.16 -12.03
N LYS A 65 15.94 5.11 -11.38
CA LYS A 65 15.77 5.12 -9.92
C LYS A 65 14.81 4.04 -9.47
N SER A 66 15.13 3.44 -8.32
CA SER A 66 14.29 2.43 -7.69
C SER A 66 12.92 3.02 -7.35
N LEU A 67 11.87 2.21 -7.50
CA LEU A 67 10.50 2.59 -7.12
C LEU A 67 10.43 3.01 -5.64
N LEU A 68 11.22 2.36 -4.81
CA LEU A 68 11.26 2.58 -3.36
C LEU A 68 11.85 3.96 -3.00
N GLU A 69 12.65 4.56 -3.88
CA GLU A 69 13.17 5.94 -3.69
C GLU A 69 12.06 7.00 -3.76
N PHE A 70 10.91 6.69 -4.39
CA PHE A 70 9.76 7.58 -4.49
C PHE A 70 8.78 7.46 -3.31
N LEU A 71 9.04 6.54 -2.37
CA LEU A 71 8.28 6.45 -1.13
C LEU A 71 8.53 7.69 -0.28
N THR A 72 7.49 8.52 -0.12
CA THR A 72 7.54 9.67 0.79
C THR A 72 7.77 9.24 2.24
N ARG A 73 8.30 10.15 3.08
CA ARG A 73 8.47 9.89 4.53
C ARG A 73 7.19 9.37 5.19
N LYS A 74 6.03 9.94 4.86
CA LYS A 74 4.72 9.46 5.36
C LYS A 74 4.43 8.02 4.92
N GLY A 75 4.73 7.68 3.66
CA GLY A 75 4.60 6.31 3.16
C GLY A 75 5.54 5.33 3.87
N ARG A 76 6.76 5.74 4.19
CA ARG A 76 7.71 4.90 4.95
C ARG A 76 7.24 4.66 6.39
N LEU A 77 6.74 5.70 7.06
CA LEU A 77 6.13 5.59 8.40
C LEU A 77 4.89 4.69 8.41
N LEU A 78 4.05 4.80 7.38
CA LEU A 78 2.92 3.89 7.20
C LEU A 78 3.38 2.44 7.09
N LEU A 79 4.37 2.15 6.22
CA LEU A 79 4.90 0.79 6.08
C LEU A 79 5.46 0.24 7.40
N ALA A 80 6.12 1.08 8.20
CA ALA A 80 6.58 0.70 9.54
C ALA A 80 5.41 0.32 10.46
N GLY A 81 4.32 1.09 10.46
CA GLY A 81 3.10 0.73 11.18
C GLY A 81 2.44 -0.55 10.67
N MET A 82 2.60 -0.88 9.38
CA MET A 82 2.11 -2.14 8.82
C MET A 82 2.98 -3.33 9.21
N TYR A 83 4.30 -3.16 9.37
CA TYR A 83 5.17 -4.18 9.94
C TYR A 83 4.78 -4.51 11.38
N GLU A 84 4.50 -3.49 12.19
CA GLU A 84 3.98 -3.67 13.56
C GLU A 84 2.70 -4.50 13.57
N TYR A 85 1.72 -4.10 12.76
CA TYR A 85 0.44 -4.81 12.66
C TYR A 85 0.59 -6.25 12.17
N ALA A 86 1.44 -6.46 11.16
CA ALA A 86 1.65 -7.76 10.56
C ALA A 86 2.34 -8.73 11.53
N ASP A 87 3.32 -8.24 12.29
CA ASP A 87 4.02 -9.00 13.33
C ASP A 87 3.04 -9.46 14.42
N GLN A 88 2.15 -8.58 14.86
CA GLN A 88 1.11 -8.90 15.86
C GLN A 88 0.00 -9.82 15.34
N SER A 89 -0.18 -9.90 14.02
CA SER A 89 -1.29 -10.59 13.36
C SER A 89 -0.87 -11.83 12.57
N ASP A 90 0.40 -12.24 12.66
CA ASP A 90 0.99 -13.36 11.91
C ASP A 90 0.77 -13.22 10.38
N ILE A 91 0.93 -12.00 9.87
CA ILE A 91 0.82 -11.69 8.45
C ILE A 91 2.22 -11.67 7.84
N ASP A 92 2.38 -12.39 6.73
CA ASP A 92 3.63 -12.45 6.00
C ASP A 92 4.08 -11.06 5.49
N PHE A 93 5.29 -10.65 5.85
CA PHE A 93 5.86 -9.36 5.47
C PHE A 93 6.01 -9.16 3.96
N LYS A 94 5.98 -10.23 3.15
CA LYS A 94 5.98 -10.12 1.68
C LYS A 94 4.82 -9.25 1.16
N TYR A 95 3.68 -9.21 1.87
CA TYR A 95 2.55 -8.37 1.50
C TYR A 95 2.89 -6.88 1.67
N ILE A 96 3.67 -6.54 2.69
CA ILE A 96 4.14 -5.16 2.92
C ILE A 96 5.17 -4.77 1.87
N GLN A 97 6.08 -5.67 1.50
CA GLN A 97 7.06 -5.43 0.43
C GLN A 97 6.39 -5.23 -0.94
N SER A 98 5.37 -6.03 -1.24
CA SER A 98 4.56 -5.88 -2.45
C SER A 98 3.84 -4.53 -2.46
N LEU A 99 3.20 -4.15 -1.34
CA LEU A 99 2.54 -2.86 -1.19
C LEU A 99 3.52 -1.69 -1.35
N ALA A 100 4.71 -1.78 -0.76
CA ALA A 100 5.76 -0.76 -0.90
C ALA A 100 6.17 -0.56 -2.36
N SER A 101 6.26 -1.65 -3.13
CA SER A 101 6.57 -1.60 -4.56
C SER A 101 5.47 -0.91 -5.36
N VAL A 102 4.20 -1.30 -5.13
CA VAL A 102 3.03 -0.70 -5.82
C VAL A 102 2.88 0.78 -5.45
N LEU A 103 3.09 1.14 -4.18
CA LEU A 103 3.05 2.54 -3.73
C LEU A 103 4.19 3.37 -4.33
N GLY A 104 5.40 2.81 -4.37
CA GLY A 104 6.55 3.46 -5.02
C GLY A 104 6.32 3.69 -6.51
N ASP A 105 5.75 2.70 -7.20
CA ASP A 105 5.42 2.80 -8.62
C ASP A 105 4.36 3.87 -8.90
N TYR A 106 3.28 3.88 -8.11
CA TYR A 106 2.26 4.93 -8.12
C TYR A 106 2.88 6.32 -7.98
N ARG A 107 3.76 6.53 -6.99
CA ARG A 107 4.42 7.83 -6.76
C ARG A 107 5.36 8.20 -7.89
N LYS A 108 6.14 7.25 -8.41
CA LYS A 108 7.06 7.46 -9.54
C LYS A 108 6.33 7.96 -10.79
N HIS A 109 5.10 7.54 -11.00
CA HIS A 109 4.29 7.87 -12.16
C HIS A 109 3.29 9.02 -11.92
N ASN A 110 3.71 10.08 -11.22
CA ASN A 110 2.88 11.25 -10.92
C ASN A 110 1.56 10.85 -10.25
N ASP A 111 1.67 10.13 -9.13
CA ASP A 111 0.53 9.64 -8.36
C ASP A 111 -0.45 8.85 -9.25
N GLY A 112 0.11 7.92 -10.04
CA GLY A 112 -0.62 7.03 -10.94
C GLY A 112 -1.14 7.65 -12.23
N LYS A 113 -1.03 8.97 -12.44
CA LYS A 113 -1.55 9.64 -13.66
C LYS A 113 -0.89 9.16 -14.94
N LEU A 114 0.33 8.64 -14.86
CA LEU A 114 1.10 8.15 -16.01
C LEU A 114 1.11 6.62 -16.11
N ILE A 115 0.37 5.91 -15.25
CA ILE A 115 0.23 4.46 -15.35
C ILE A 115 -0.97 4.16 -16.23
N ASN A 116 -0.75 3.42 -17.31
CA ASN A 116 -1.84 2.89 -18.12
C ASN A 116 -2.55 1.76 -17.38
N ASN A 117 -3.88 1.82 -17.36
CA ASN A 117 -4.71 0.75 -16.82
C ASN A 117 -4.65 -0.47 -17.77
N PHE A 118 -4.35 -1.67 -17.26
CA PHE A 118 -4.36 -2.91 -18.04
C PHE A 118 -5.73 -3.16 -18.69
N ASN A 119 -6.82 -2.73 -18.05
CA ASN A 119 -8.16 -2.84 -18.60
C ASN A 119 -8.44 -1.85 -19.74
N ASN A 120 -7.48 -0.99 -20.11
CA ASN A 120 -7.59 -0.03 -21.21
C ASN A 120 -6.52 -0.32 -22.26
N GLY A 121 -6.87 -1.14 -23.27
CA GLY A 121 -6.08 -1.28 -24.50
C GLY A 121 -5.34 -2.59 -24.68
N HIS A 122 -5.60 -3.60 -23.84
CA HIS A 122 -5.09 -4.95 -24.04
C HIS A 122 -6.13 -5.80 -24.77
N PHE A 123 -5.70 -6.54 -25.80
CA PHE A 123 -6.58 -7.35 -26.63
C PHE A 123 -6.00 -8.75 -26.82
N ASP A 124 -6.86 -9.76 -26.97
CA ASP A 124 -6.46 -11.10 -27.39
C ASP A 124 -6.11 -11.13 -28.89
N GLU A 125 -5.65 -12.29 -29.38
CA GLU A 125 -5.30 -12.51 -30.78
C GLU A 125 -6.48 -12.35 -31.76
N HIS A 126 -7.71 -12.28 -31.24
CA HIS A 126 -8.94 -12.08 -32.01
C HIS A 126 -9.48 -10.63 -31.89
N GLY A 127 -8.79 -9.75 -31.17
CA GLY A 127 -9.19 -8.36 -30.99
C GLY A 127 -10.24 -8.13 -29.89
N HIS A 128 -10.49 -9.10 -29.01
CA HIS A 128 -11.34 -8.88 -27.84
C HIS A 128 -10.54 -8.24 -26.72
N GLN A 129 -11.12 -7.21 -26.09
CA GLN A 129 -10.47 -6.51 -25.00
C GLN A 129 -10.33 -7.43 -23.78
N LEU A 130 -9.08 -7.63 -23.35
CA LEU A 130 -8.77 -8.34 -22.11
C LEU A 130 -9.06 -7.42 -20.93
N ARG A 131 -9.71 -7.99 -19.92
CA ARG A 131 -9.92 -7.37 -18.64
C ARG A 131 -9.47 -8.32 -17.55
N VAL A 132 -8.74 -7.79 -16.59
CA VAL A 132 -8.53 -8.43 -15.31
C VAL A 132 -9.51 -7.82 -14.31
N GLY A 133 -9.54 -8.33 -13.10
CA GLY A 133 -10.41 -7.84 -12.05
C GLY A 133 -10.22 -8.62 -10.77
N PHE A 134 -10.59 -8.03 -9.65
CA PHE A 134 -10.70 -8.78 -8.41
C PHE A 134 -11.79 -9.84 -8.55
N THR A 135 -11.58 -11.00 -7.91
CA THR A 135 -12.66 -11.97 -7.74
C THR A 135 -13.80 -11.32 -6.95
N GLU A 136 -15.04 -11.76 -7.15
CA GLU A 136 -16.21 -11.21 -6.45
C GLU A 136 -16.02 -11.14 -4.93
N LYS A 137 -15.40 -12.18 -4.36
CA LYS A 137 -15.07 -12.24 -2.93
C LYS A 137 -14.08 -11.14 -2.52
N ASN A 138 -13.00 -10.96 -3.28
CA ASN A 138 -12.01 -9.93 -2.97
C ASN A 138 -12.60 -8.54 -3.17
N GLN A 139 -13.44 -8.35 -4.19
CA GLN A 139 -14.13 -7.09 -4.44
C GLN A 139 -15.07 -6.75 -3.28
N ALA A 140 -15.86 -7.70 -2.78
CA ALA A 140 -16.73 -7.50 -1.63
C ALA A 140 -15.96 -7.14 -0.35
N THR A 141 -14.79 -7.75 -0.11
CA THR A 141 -13.91 -7.39 1.00
C THR A 141 -13.37 -5.95 0.85
N ILE A 142 -12.91 -5.57 -0.34
CA ILE A 142 -12.44 -4.21 -0.64
C ILE A 142 -13.57 -3.19 -0.43
N ASP A 143 -14.75 -3.46 -0.96
CA ASP A 143 -15.92 -2.58 -0.83
C ASP A 143 -16.34 -2.42 0.63
N SER A 144 -16.30 -3.51 1.42
CA SER A 144 -16.56 -3.47 2.86
C SER A 144 -15.53 -2.60 3.60
N LEU A 145 -14.23 -2.79 3.35
CA LEU A 145 -13.16 -1.99 3.95
C LEU A 145 -13.24 -0.49 3.60
N LEU A 146 -13.73 -0.16 2.40
CA LEU A 146 -13.93 1.22 1.94
C LEU A 146 -15.18 1.86 2.54
N SER A 147 -16.25 1.08 2.68
CA SER A 147 -17.49 1.52 3.33
C SER A 147 -17.31 1.70 4.85
N GLY A 148 -16.37 0.95 5.43
CA GLY A 148 -15.90 1.15 6.80
C GLY A 148 -15.04 2.40 6.90
N ASN A 149 -15.25 3.21 7.93
CA ASN A 149 -14.47 4.43 8.14
C ASN A 149 -12.96 4.20 8.33
N ALA A 150 -12.49 2.97 8.48
CA ALA A 150 -11.09 2.67 8.72
C ALA A 150 -10.15 3.15 7.61
N LEU A 151 -10.49 2.96 6.33
CA LEU A 151 -9.61 3.49 5.28
C LEU A 151 -9.63 5.02 5.25
N SER A 152 -10.78 5.66 5.54
CA SER A 152 -10.92 7.12 5.59
C SER A 152 -10.18 7.78 6.76
N SER A 153 -9.99 7.08 7.88
CA SER A 153 -9.23 7.54 9.04
C SER A 153 -7.74 7.16 8.98
N SER A 154 -7.33 6.36 7.99
CA SER A 154 -5.94 5.94 7.82
C SER A 154 -5.03 7.04 7.26
N ASN A 155 -3.74 6.93 7.55
CA ASN A 155 -2.69 7.73 6.90
C ASN A 155 -2.41 7.29 5.44
N LEU A 156 -3.17 6.34 4.90
CA LEU A 156 -3.04 5.85 3.53
C LEU A 156 -3.61 6.91 2.56
N ASP A 157 -2.89 7.12 1.46
CA ASP A 157 -3.29 8.08 0.43
C ASP A 157 -4.59 7.61 -0.26
N GLN A 158 -5.69 8.35 -0.09
CA GLN A 158 -6.99 7.98 -0.63
C GLN A 158 -7.01 7.87 -2.17
N ARG A 159 -6.15 8.66 -2.85
CA ARG A 159 -6.00 8.56 -4.29
C ARG A 159 -5.25 7.29 -4.68
N PHE A 160 -4.29 6.87 -3.87
CA PHE A 160 -3.64 5.57 -4.03
C PHE A 160 -4.62 4.41 -3.84
N VAL A 161 -5.49 4.47 -2.81
CA VAL A 161 -6.54 3.46 -2.58
C VAL A 161 -7.49 3.37 -3.78
N SER A 162 -7.89 4.52 -4.32
CA SER A 162 -8.73 4.57 -5.53
C SER A 162 -7.98 4.01 -6.75
N PHE A 163 -6.69 4.30 -6.87
CA PHE A 163 -5.84 3.84 -7.96
C PHE A 163 -5.67 2.32 -7.99
N ILE A 164 -5.34 1.68 -6.86
CA ILE A 164 -5.17 0.21 -6.80
C ILE A 164 -6.46 -0.55 -7.13
N ARG A 165 -7.63 0.05 -6.89
CA ARG A 165 -8.92 -0.52 -7.31
C ARG A 165 -9.02 -0.59 -8.84
N THR A 166 -8.51 0.41 -9.53
CA THR A 166 -8.64 0.53 -10.99
C THR A 166 -7.57 -0.22 -11.78
N LEU A 167 -6.48 -0.65 -11.12
CA LEU A 167 -5.46 -1.51 -11.74
C LEU A 167 -5.93 -2.94 -11.99
N ALA A 168 -6.93 -3.39 -11.23
CA ALA A 168 -7.59 -4.67 -11.43
C ALA A 168 -8.63 -4.54 -12.54
#